data_AF-A0AAV2KWU2-F1
#
_entry.id   AF-A0AAV2KWU2-F1
#
_cell.length_a   1.000
_cell.length_b   1.000
_cell.length_c   1.000
_cell.angle_alpha   90.00
_cell.angle_beta   90.00
_cell.angle_gamma   90.00
#
_symmetry.space_group_name_H-M   'P 1'
#
loop_
_entity.id
_entity.type
_entity.pdbx_description
1 polymer ?
#
loop_
_entity_poly.entity_id
_entity_poly.type
_entity_poly.pdbx_seq_one_letter_code
_entity_poly.pdbx_strand_id
1 'polypeptide(L)'
;MCDYDSCKASFGLTGQAKAVQLASGTPLSSFPTVWVPWGAVVTSGQRYSRRGCGFTSCLSGQSWAVSKAMWLMLQQEEPEDFVISTGEVHSVREFVERAFSHIGKTIVWEGKDEQEIGRCQETGVVHIKVDPKFFRPVEVDFLQGDSTKAYERFGWKPRVTFEALVKEMVESDMELMKNNPNA
;
A
#
# COMPACT_ATOMS: atom_id res chain seq x y z
N MET A 1 18.28 5.20 -28.21
CA MET A 1 17.90 6.36 -27.37
C MET A 1 16.51 6.77 -27.76
N CYS A 2 15.49 6.38 -26.99
CA CYS A 2 14.13 6.90 -27.19
C CYS A 2 13.93 8.04 -26.21
N ASP A 3 13.57 9.19 -26.78
CA ASP A 3 13.53 10.52 -26.19
C ASP A 3 12.37 10.67 -25.20
N TYR A 4 12.67 11.24 -24.03
CA TYR A 4 11.77 11.41 -22.88
C TYR A 4 10.77 12.57 -23.07
N ASP A 5 10.98 13.41 -24.10
CA ASP A 5 10.25 14.68 -24.27
C ASP A 5 8.92 14.59 -25.04
N SER A 6 8.53 13.42 -25.59
CA SER A 6 7.28 13.30 -26.36
C SER A 6 6.00 13.03 -25.52
N CYS A 7 6.08 12.82 -24.21
CA CYS A 7 4.91 12.48 -23.38
C CYS A 7 4.32 13.65 -22.56
N LYS A 8 4.72 14.90 -22.82
CA LYS A 8 4.26 16.08 -22.05
C LYS A 8 2.98 16.75 -22.54
N ALA A 9 2.34 16.24 -23.59
CA ALA A 9 1.14 16.86 -24.14
C ALA A 9 -0.10 16.00 -23.86
N SER A 10 -0.70 16.16 -22.68
CA SER A 10 -2.17 16.32 -22.50
C SER A 10 -2.54 16.14 -21.04
N PHE A 11 -3.53 16.93 -20.61
CA PHE A 11 -4.26 16.87 -19.34
C PHE A 11 -3.63 17.63 -18.16
N GLY A 12 -4.16 18.86 -18.00
CA GLY A 12 -4.23 19.52 -16.70
C GLY A 12 -5.40 18.99 -15.86
N LEU A 13 -5.58 19.64 -14.69
CA LEU A 13 -6.55 19.43 -13.60
C LEU A 13 -5.95 18.59 -12.46
N THR A 14 -5.66 19.12 -11.27
CA THR A 14 -6.49 19.66 -10.15
C THR A 14 -7.25 18.58 -9.38
N GLY A 15 -6.65 18.09 -8.29
CA GLY A 15 -7.28 17.25 -7.25
C GLY A 15 -6.27 16.95 -6.13
N GLN A 16 -6.69 16.95 -4.86
CA GLN A 16 -5.82 16.73 -3.69
C GLN A 16 -6.20 15.41 -2.98
N ALA A 17 -5.22 14.57 -2.63
CA ALA A 17 -5.39 13.41 -1.74
C ALA A 17 -4.57 13.60 -0.45
N LYS A 18 -5.17 13.26 0.71
CA LYS A 18 -4.65 13.58 2.05
C LYS A 18 -4.07 12.36 2.77
N ALA A 19 -2.99 12.60 3.51
CA ALA A 19 -2.39 11.64 4.43
C ALA A 19 -2.78 11.93 5.89
N VAL A 20 -3.01 10.86 6.65
CA VAL A 20 -3.50 10.85 8.03
C VAL A 20 -2.40 10.34 8.97
N GLN A 21 -2.22 11.01 10.10
CA GLN A 21 -1.25 10.71 11.14
C GLN A 21 -1.94 10.57 12.50
N LEU A 22 -1.54 9.55 13.26
CA LEU A 22 -2.02 9.25 14.60
C LEU A 22 -1.27 10.10 15.63
N ALA A 23 -2.01 10.84 16.45
CA ALA A 23 -1.44 11.75 17.45
C ALA A 23 -1.35 11.10 18.83
N SER A 24 -0.14 10.78 19.28
CA SER A 24 0.22 10.85 20.71
C SER A 24 1.73 11.01 20.87
N GLY A 25 2.13 12.06 21.58
CA GLY A 25 3.50 12.49 21.70
C GLY A 25 4.38 11.60 22.57
N THR A 26 5.57 11.32 22.04
CA THR A 26 6.78 10.91 22.77
C THR A 26 8.01 11.44 22.01
N PRO A 27 9.14 11.71 22.69
CA PRO A 27 10.24 12.51 22.15
C PRO A 27 10.95 11.83 20.96
N LEU A 28 11.26 12.65 19.95
CA LEU A 28 12.03 12.28 18.75
C LEU A 28 13.51 12.03 19.09
N SER A 29 13.89 10.80 19.40
CA SER A 29 15.29 10.37 19.25
C SER A 29 15.49 8.89 18.91
N SER A 30 14.43 8.11 18.69
CA SER A 30 14.58 6.68 18.40
C SER A 30 13.40 6.12 17.63
N PHE A 31 13.37 6.32 16.31
CA PHE A 31 12.63 5.45 15.40
C PHE A 31 13.42 5.28 14.10
N PRO A 32 13.67 4.05 13.63
CA PRO A 32 14.34 3.80 12.37
C PRO A 32 13.44 4.27 11.24
N THR A 33 13.99 5.13 10.39
CA THR A 33 13.41 5.56 9.12
C THR A 33 12.94 4.34 8.32
N VAL A 34 11.63 4.14 8.19
CA VAL A 34 11.07 3.15 7.26
C VAL A 34 11.21 3.71 5.86
N TRP A 35 12.26 3.25 5.17
CA TRP A 35 12.48 3.43 3.75
C TRP A 35 11.51 2.50 3.00
N VAL A 36 10.57 3.07 2.24
CA VAL A 36 9.80 2.30 1.25
C VAL A 36 10.31 2.70 -0.14
N PRO A 37 11.22 1.93 -0.76
CA PRO A 37 11.57 2.17 -2.15
C PRO A 37 10.45 1.62 -3.04
N TRP A 38 9.55 2.49 -3.47
CA TRP A 38 8.70 2.22 -4.63
C TRP A 38 9.53 2.46 -5.89
N GLY A 39 9.89 1.37 -6.57
CA GLY A 39 10.65 1.37 -7.81
C GLY A 39 11.87 0.47 -7.73
N ALA A 40 11.69 -0.83 -7.93
CA ALA A 40 12.80 -1.74 -8.19
C ALA A 40 12.97 -1.88 -9.70
N VAL A 41 13.94 -1.15 -10.27
CA VAL A 41 14.63 -1.59 -11.49
C VAL A 41 15.68 -2.59 -11.04
N VAL A 42 15.49 -3.88 -11.34
CA VAL A 42 16.45 -4.93 -11.01
C VAL A 42 17.36 -5.15 -12.21
N THR A 43 18.61 -4.69 -12.10
CA THR A 43 19.72 -5.18 -12.92
C THR A 43 20.26 -6.48 -12.31
N SER A 44 20.59 -7.43 -13.19
CA SER A 44 20.98 -8.78 -12.82
C SER A 44 22.31 -8.81 -12.05
N GLY A 45 22.26 -9.28 -10.81
CA GLY A 45 23.39 -9.98 -10.19
C GLY A 45 23.70 -9.57 -8.77
N GLN A 46 23.02 -10.15 -7.77
CA GLN A 46 23.65 -10.49 -6.49
C GLN A 46 23.04 -11.76 -5.88
N ARG A 47 23.93 -12.55 -5.27
CA ARG A 47 23.76 -13.91 -4.77
C ARG A 47 23.20 -13.88 -3.34
N TYR A 48 22.08 -14.55 -3.10
CA TYR A 48 21.37 -14.54 -1.81
C TYR A 48 22.00 -15.52 -0.79
N SER A 49 22.41 -15.02 0.38
CA SER A 49 22.84 -15.88 1.50
C SER A 49 21.64 -16.22 2.39
N ARG A 50 21.40 -17.52 2.59
CA ARG A 50 20.40 -18.04 3.54
C ARG A 50 20.86 -17.77 4.98
N ARG A 51 20.29 -16.77 5.64
CA ARG A 51 20.11 -16.76 7.11
C ARG A 51 18.67 -16.39 7.40
N GLY A 52 18.05 -17.18 8.28
CA GLY A 52 16.61 -17.28 8.45
C GLY A 52 15.93 -15.97 8.85
N CYS A 53 14.79 -15.72 8.23
CA CYS A 53 13.79 -14.76 8.69
C CYS A 53 12.51 -15.55 9.00
N GLY A 54 12.22 -15.75 10.29
CA GLY A 54 10.88 -16.09 10.76
C GLY A 54 9.99 -14.85 10.82
N PHE A 55 9.88 -14.13 9.70
CA PHE A 55 9.19 -12.83 9.61
C PHE A 55 8.36 -12.67 8.33
N THR A 56 8.19 -13.74 7.54
CA THR A 56 7.71 -13.66 6.15
C THR A 56 6.24 -14.06 5.93
N SER A 57 5.46 -14.41 6.96
CA SER A 57 4.13 -14.99 6.72
C SER A 57 2.99 -13.98 6.51
N CYS A 58 3.05 -12.75 7.04
CA CYS A 58 1.83 -11.96 7.28
C CYS A 58 1.49 -10.86 6.26
N LEU A 59 2.34 -10.64 5.26
CA LEU A 59 1.98 -9.87 4.04
C LEU A 59 2.10 -10.77 2.80
N SER A 60 2.18 -12.08 3.04
CA SER A 60 2.64 -13.02 2.05
C SER A 60 1.61 -13.20 0.95
N GLY A 61 0.30 -13.12 1.23
CA GLY A 61 -0.74 -13.43 0.24
C GLY A 61 -0.68 -12.59 -1.04
N GLN A 62 -0.63 -11.26 -0.93
CA GLN A 62 -0.56 -10.38 -2.10
C GLN A 62 0.84 -10.28 -2.70
N SER A 63 1.88 -10.17 -1.87
CA SER A 63 3.27 -10.12 -2.34
C SER A 63 3.67 -11.42 -3.07
N TRP A 64 3.22 -12.57 -2.55
CA TRP A 64 3.34 -13.87 -3.21
C TRP A 64 2.61 -13.90 -4.55
N ALA A 65 1.39 -13.36 -4.64
CA ALA A 65 0.63 -13.36 -5.88
C ALA A 65 1.36 -12.60 -7.00
N VAL A 66 1.97 -11.46 -6.68
CA VAL A 66 2.79 -10.68 -7.62
C VAL A 66 4.09 -11.42 -7.97
N SER A 67 4.79 -11.97 -6.98
CA SER A 67 6.02 -12.75 -7.21
C SER A 67 5.77 -14.00 -8.06
N LYS A 68 4.62 -14.65 -7.85
CA LYS A 68 4.17 -15.78 -8.67
C LYS A 68 3.87 -15.35 -10.10
N ALA A 69 3.31 -14.16 -10.30
CA ALA A 69 3.12 -13.60 -11.64
C ALA A 69 4.47 -13.43 -12.35
N MET A 70 5.47 -12.84 -11.69
CA MET A 70 6.82 -12.68 -12.22
C MET A 70 7.45 -14.03 -12.59
N TRP A 71 7.29 -15.05 -11.75
CA TRP A 71 7.77 -16.39 -12.06
C TRP A 71 7.06 -17.00 -13.28
N LEU A 72 5.74 -16.81 -13.43
CA LEU A 72 4.98 -17.28 -14.60
C LEU A 72 5.36 -16.56 -15.90
N MET A 73 5.69 -15.27 -15.83
CA MET A 73 6.18 -14.50 -16.99
C MET A 73 7.48 -15.08 -17.54
N LEU A 74 8.38 -15.54 -16.66
CA LEU A 74 9.65 -16.15 -17.07
C LEU A 74 9.51 -17.54 -17.71
N GLN A 75 8.35 -18.18 -17.58
CA GLN A 75 8.08 -19.48 -18.22
C GLN A 75 7.48 -19.33 -19.63
N GLN A 76 7.22 -18.10 -20.11
CA GLN A 76 6.67 -17.87 -21.45
C GLN A 76 7.76 -18.05 -22.52
N GLU A 77 7.37 -18.54 -23.70
CA GLU A 77 8.29 -18.71 -24.83
C GLU A 77 8.77 -17.38 -25.41
N GLU A 78 7.87 -16.38 -25.47
CA GLU A 78 8.17 -15.04 -25.97
C GLU A 78 8.16 -14.00 -24.84
N PRO A 79 9.13 -13.07 -24.82
CA PRO A 79 9.17 -12.01 -23.83
C PRO A 79 8.08 -10.97 -24.14
N GLU A 80 7.23 -10.69 -23.14
CA GLU A 80 6.15 -9.73 -23.24
C GLU A 80 5.97 -8.95 -21.94
N ASP A 81 5.44 -7.72 -22.06
CA ASP A 81 5.06 -6.91 -20.93
C ASP A 81 3.63 -7.20 -20.49
N PHE A 82 3.43 -7.23 -19.16
CA PHE A 82 2.15 -7.55 -18.52
C PHE A 82 1.85 -6.58 -17.38
N VAL A 83 0.59 -6.16 -17.30
CA VAL A 83 0.06 -5.41 -16.15
C VAL A 83 -0.47 -6.40 -15.12
N ILE A 84 0.03 -6.30 -13.88
CA ILE A 84 -0.40 -7.12 -12.74
C ILE A 84 -1.10 -6.22 -11.73
N SER A 85 -2.40 -6.44 -11.56
CA SER A 85 -3.24 -5.64 -10.68
C SER A 85 -4.50 -6.41 -10.28
N THR A 86 -5.16 -5.98 -9.20
CA THR A 86 -6.43 -6.54 -8.73
C THR A 86 -7.63 -6.05 -9.54
N GLY A 87 -7.51 -4.91 -10.26
CA GLY A 87 -8.60 -4.24 -10.95
C GLY A 87 -9.53 -3.42 -10.03
N GLU A 88 -9.37 -3.55 -8.72
CA GLU A 88 -10.12 -2.83 -7.68
C GLU A 88 -9.34 -1.58 -7.24
N VAL A 89 -10.06 -0.49 -6.97
CA VAL A 89 -9.49 0.77 -6.46
C VAL A 89 -10.21 1.14 -5.18
N HIS A 90 -9.44 1.45 -4.14
CA HIS A 90 -9.94 1.87 -2.84
C HIS A 90 -9.25 3.16 -2.40
N SER A 91 -9.98 3.98 -1.65
CA SER A 91 -9.41 5.21 -1.08
C SER A 91 -8.65 4.91 0.21
N VAL A 92 -7.68 5.78 0.55
CA VAL A 92 -6.99 5.71 1.85
C VAL A 92 -7.98 5.83 3.01
N ARG A 93 -9.05 6.62 2.83
CA ARG A 93 -10.14 6.75 3.81
C ARG A 93 -10.80 5.40 4.09
N GLU A 94 -11.18 4.68 3.04
CA GLU A 94 -11.80 3.37 3.15
C GLU A 94 -10.88 2.36 3.84
N PHE A 95 -9.59 2.36 3.50
CA PHE A 95 -8.59 1.51 4.18
C PHE A 95 -8.57 1.76 5.70
N VAL A 96 -8.54 3.04 6.11
CA VAL A 96 -8.57 3.43 7.51
C VAL A 96 -9.87 2.97 8.18
N GLU A 97 -11.03 3.22 7.57
CA GLU A 97 -12.33 2.79 8.11
C GLU A 97 -12.41 1.28 8.32
N ARG A 98 -11.96 0.48 7.34
CA ARG A 98 -11.93 -0.98 7.44
C ARG A 98 -10.96 -1.45 8.52
N ALA A 99 -9.77 -0.84 8.63
CA ALA A 99 -8.80 -1.18 9.67
C ALA A 99 -9.35 -0.91 11.07
N PHE A 100 -10.00 0.25 11.29
CA PHE A 100 -10.62 0.57 12.57
C PHE A 100 -11.83 -0.32 12.88
N SER A 101 -12.58 -0.75 11.86
CA SER A 101 -13.68 -1.70 12.03
C SER A 101 -13.20 -3.04 12.59
N HIS A 102 -12.02 -3.54 12.18
CA HIS A 102 -11.45 -4.79 12.72
C HIS A 102 -11.09 -4.74 14.20
N ILE A 103 -10.80 -3.55 14.74
CA ILE A 103 -10.56 -3.34 16.18
C ILE A 103 -11.84 -2.94 16.94
N GLY A 104 -13.00 -3.02 16.28
CA GLY A 104 -14.30 -2.69 16.88
C GLY A 104 -14.51 -1.20 17.15
N LYS A 105 -13.89 -0.33 16.34
CA LYS A 105 -14.04 1.12 16.45
C LYS A 105 -14.63 1.72 15.17
N THR A 106 -15.58 2.63 15.33
CA THR A 106 -16.20 3.33 14.20
C THR A 106 -15.62 4.75 14.10
N ILE A 107 -15.12 5.13 12.92
CA ILE A 107 -14.57 6.47 12.69
C ILE A 107 -15.61 7.38 12.03
N VAL A 108 -15.76 8.58 12.60
CA VAL A 108 -16.54 9.69 12.05
C VAL A 108 -15.56 10.78 11.62
N TRP A 109 -15.72 11.24 10.38
CA TRP A 109 -14.87 12.28 9.81
C TRP A 109 -15.50 13.66 10.01
N GLU A 110 -14.72 14.59 10.55
CA GLU A 110 -15.12 15.97 10.78
C GLU A 110 -14.08 16.92 10.16
N GLY A 111 -14.52 18.05 9.63
CA GLY A 111 -13.62 19.06 9.04
C GLY A 111 -13.43 18.91 7.53
N LYS A 112 -12.52 19.73 6.98
CA LYS A 112 -12.16 19.78 5.56
C LYS A 112 -10.67 20.05 5.41
N ASP A 113 -10.11 19.65 4.27
CA ASP A 113 -8.70 19.84 3.91
C ASP A 113 -7.73 19.43 5.03
N GLU A 114 -6.77 20.26 5.36
CA GLU A 114 -5.77 20.01 6.40
C GLU A 114 -6.36 19.94 7.81
N GLN A 115 -7.59 20.43 8.00
CA GLN A 115 -8.30 20.42 9.28
C GLN A 115 -9.20 19.19 9.45
N GLU A 116 -9.09 18.21 8.55
CA GLU A 116 -9.84 16.97 8.65
C GLU A 116 -9.31 16.08 9.78
N ILE A 117 -10.24 15.61 10.62
CA ILE A 117 -9.98 14.72 11.74
C ILE A 117 -10.89 13.50 11.68
N GLY A 118 -10.36 12.35 12.13
CA GLY A 118 -11.14 11.13 12.33
C GLY A 118 -11.31 10.87 13.82
N ARG A 119 -12.56 10.96 14.27
CA ARG A 119 -12.98 10.77 15.67
C ARG A 119 -13.61 9.39 15.83
N CYS A 120 -13.23 8.68 16.89
CA CYS A 120 -13.89 7.44 17.30
C CYS A 120 -15.29 7.76 17.84
N GLN A 121 -16.33 7.12 17.30
CA GLN A 121 -17.71 7.37 17.71
C GLN A 121 -17.96 6.96 19.17
N GLU A 122 -17.40 5.83 19.60
CA GLU A 122 -17.67 5.27 20.92
C GLU A 122 -16.95 6.02 22.05
N THR A 123 -15.74 6.52 21.80
CA THR A 123 -14.90 7.16 22.83
C THR A 123 -14.83 8.69 22.71
N GLY A 124 -15.25 9.25 21.57
CA GLY A 124 -15.10 10.67 21.26
C GLY A 124 -13.66 11.13 21.04
N VAL A 125 -12.68 10.22 21.12
CA VAL A 125 -11.25 10.52 20.98
C VAL A 125 -10.88 10.65 19.50
N VAL A 126 -10.07 11.67 19.19
CA VAL A 126 -9.51 11.86 17.84
C VAL A 126 -8.29 10.96 17.69
N HIS A 127 -8.38 9.98 16.79
CA HIS A 127 -7.27 9.09 16.46
C HIS A 127 -6.53 9.54 15.20
N ILE A 128 -7.19 10.27 14.31
CA ILE A 128 -6.70 10.56 12.96
C ILE A 128 -6.64 12.07 12.76
N LYS A 129 -5.52 12.59 12.27
CA LYS A 129 -5.35 14.00 11.86
C LYS A 129 -4.59 14.08 10.55
N VAL A 130 -4.87 15.07 9.72
CA VAL A 130 -4.09 15.31 8.49
C VAL A 130 -2.89 16.21 8.80
N ASP A 131 -1.70 15.85 8.31
CA ASP A 131 -0.50 16.69 8.40
C ASP A 131 -0.01 17.07 6.99
N PRO A 132 0.07 18.37 6.66
CA PRO A 132 0.57 18.89 5.37
C PRO A 132 1.94 18.34 4.96
N LYS A 133 2.77 17.93 5.92
CA LYS A 133 4.11 17.40 5.66
C LYS A 133 4.11 16.11 4.81
N PHE A 134 3.04 15.33 4.85
CA PHE A 134 2.95 14.05 4.15
C PHE A 134 2.38 14.16 2.74
N PHE A 135 1.98 15.36 2.31
CA PHE A 135 1.53 15.59 0.95
C PHE A 135 2.73 15.64 -0.01
N ARG A 136 2.62 14.95 -1.14
CA ARG A 136 3.61 15.07 -2.19
C ARG A 136 3.18 16.19 -3.15
N PRO A 137 4.13 17.01 -3.67
CA PRO A 137 3.80 18.07 -4.64
C PRO A 137 3.17 17.56 -5.94
N VAL A 138 3.38 16.29 -6.27
CA VAL A 138 2.78 15.62 -7.41
C VAL A 138 2.13 14.34 -6.89
N GLU A 139 0.81 14.37 -6.72
CA GLU A 139 0.00 13.21 -6.40
C GLU A 139 -0.59 12.61 -7.68
N VAL A 140 -0.83 11.30 -7.65
CA VAL A 140 -1.55 10.61 -8.72
C VAL A 140 -2.95 10.31 -8.21
N ASP A 141 -3.97 10.91 -8.82
CA ASP A 141 -5.34 10.87 -8.30
C ASP A 141 -6.01 9.50 -8.43
N PHE A 142 -5.65 8.74 -9.46
CA PHE A 142 -6.32 7.47 -9.78
C PHE A 142 -5.37 6.48 -10.44
N LEU A 143 -5.23 5.30 -9.85
CA LEU A 143 -4.46 4.19 -10.40
C LEU A 143 -5.34 2.95 -10.44
N GLN A 144 -5.77 2.58 -11.64
CA GLN A 144 -6.47 1.32 -11.90
C GLN A 144 -5.73 0.55 -12.98
N GLY A 145 -5.31 -0.66 -12.65
CA GLY A 145 -4.69 -1.56 -13.62
C GLY A 145 -5.73 -2.50 -14.25
N ASP A 146 -5.48 -2.89 -15.49
CA ASP A 146 -6.19 -3.97 -16.17
C ASP A 146 -5.24 -5.16 -16.37
N SER A 147 -5.55 -6.29 -15.73
CA SER A 147 -4.74 -7.52 -15.79
C SER A 147 -5.30 -8.58 -16.74
N THR A 148 -6.23 -8.22 -17.64
CA THR A 148 -6.86 -9.13 -18.61
C THR A 148 -5.82 -9.90 -19.45
N LYS A 149 -4.78 -9.22 -19.94
CA LYS A 149 -3.70 -9.86 -20.72
C LYS A 149 -2.98 -10.97 -19.95
N ALA A 150 -2.71 -10.77 -18.66
CA ALA A 150 -2.04 -11.77 -17.81
C ALA A 150 -2.94 -12.98 -17.54
N TYR A 151 -4.25 -12.74 -17.40
CA TYR A 151 -5.22 -13.81 -17.27
C TYR A 151 -5.33 -14.66 -18.54
N GLU A 152 -5.39 -14.04 -19.71
CA GLU A 152 -5.52 -14.75 -20.98
C GLU A 152 -4.27 -15.58 -21.33
N ARG A 153 -3.07 -15.05 -21.07
CA ARG A 153 -1.80 -15.73 -21.41
C ARG A 153 -1.46 -16.88 -20.46
N PHE A 154 -1.53 -16.66 -19.15
CA PHE A 154 -1.05 -17.63 -18.16
C PHE A 154 -2.00 -17.84 -16.97
N GLY A 155 -3.27 -17.45 -17.12
CA GLY A 155 -4.33 -17.75 -16.15
C GLY A 155 -4.17 -17.07 -14.80
N TRP A 156 -3.37 -16.02 -14.70
CA TRP A 156 -3.13 -15.36 -13.42
C TRP A 156 -4.34 -14.55 -12.97
N LYS A 157 -4.68 -14.69 -11.69
CA LYS A 157 -5.75 -13.94 -11.02
C LYS A 157 -5.31 -13.59 -9.60
N PRO A 158 -5.71 -12.40 -9.10
CA PRO A 158 -5.53 -12.06 -7.69
C PRO A 158 -6.29 -13.07 -6.81
N ARG A 159 -5.66 -13.54 -5.73
CA ARG A 159 -6.27 -14.50 -4.80
C ARG A 159 -6.78 -13.87 -3.52
N VAL A 160 -6.26 -12.70 -3.16
CA VAL A 160 -6.55 -12.01 -1.90
C VAL A 160 -7.34 -10.76 -2.22
N THR A 161 -8.50 -10.61 -1.59
CA THR A 161 -9.35 -9.43 -1.72
C THR A 161 -8.82 -8.29 -0.87
N PHE A 162 -9.27 -7.05 -1.14
CA PHE A 162 -8.92 -5.89 -0.34
C PHE A 162 -9.26 -6.09 1.16
N GLU A 163 -10.47 -6.58 1.46
CA GLU A 163 -10.90 -6.80 2.86
C GLU A 163 -10.04 -7.86 3.57
N ALA A 164 -9.71 -8.96 2.87
CA ALA A 164 -8.85 -10.00 3.42
C ALA A 164 -7.43 -9.49 3.71
N LEU A 165 -6.89 -8.64 2.83
CA LEU A 165 -5.60 -8.00 3.03
C LEU A 165 -5.61 -7.10 4.27
N VAL A 166 -6.60 -6.20 4.39
CA VAL A 166 -6.70 -5.29 5.54
C VAL A 166 -6.78 -6.09 6.84
N LYS A 167 -7.58 -7.16 6.86
CA LYS A 167 -7.70 -8.05 8.01
C LYS A 167 -6.36 -8.69 8.39
N GLU A 168 -5.67 -9.31 7.44
CA GLU A 168 -4.37 -9.97 7.66
C GLU A 168 -3.33 -8.99 8.21
N MET A 169 -3.28 -7.78 7.66
CA MET A 169 -2.37 -6.71 8.10
C MET A 169 -2.63 -6.30 9.55
N VAL A 170 -3.88 -5.98 9.89
CA VAL A 170 -4.25 -5.53 11.24
C VAL A 170 -4.04 -6.63 12.27
N GLU A 171 -4.43 -7.87 11.96
CA GLU A 171 -4.23 -9.01 12.87
C GLU A 171 -2.74 -9.25 13.15
N SER A 172 -1.90 -9.19 12.12
CA SER A 172 -0.46 -9.33 12.24
C SER A 172 0.18 -8.22 13.08
N ASP A 173 -0.17 -6.96 12.83
CA ASP A 173 0.36 -5.83 13.59
C ASP A 173 -0.08 -5.91 15.06
N MET A 174 -1.31 -6.34 15.32
CA MET A 174 -1.82 -6.56 16.68
C MET A 174 -1.06 -7.68 17.40
N GLU A 175 -0.69 -8.75 16.71
CA GLU A 175 0.13 -9.83 17.28
C GLU A 175 1.57 -9.36 17.51
N LEU A 176 2.16 -8.63 16.56
CA LEU A 176 3.50 -8.07 16.67
C LEU A 176 3.60 -7.12 17.88
N MET A 177 2.66 -6.20 18.02
CA MET A 177 2.67 -5.21 19.11
C MET A 177 2.39 -5.83 20.49
N LYS A 178 1.68 -6.96 20.56
CA LYS A 178 1.53 -7.74 21.81
C LYS A 178 2.86 -8.37 22.23
N ASN A 179 3.65 -8.83 21.26
CA ASN A 179 4.91 -9.54 21.52
C ASN A 179 6.09 -8.58 21.72
N ASN A 180 6.12 -7.47 20.98
CA ASN A 180 7.16 -6.45 21.08
C ASN A 180 6.55 -5.06 20.85
N PRO A 181 6.33 -4.27 21.92
CA PRO A 181 5.73 -2.93 21.80
C PRO A 181 6.68 -1.89 21.17
N ASN A 182 7.96 -2.23 20.94
CA ASN A 182 8.97 -1.36 20.34
C ASN A 182 9.34 -1.76 18.90
N ALA A 183 8.52 -2.59 18.25
CA ALA A 183 8.76 -3.07 16.89
C ALA A 183 8.70 -1.95 15.84
#